data_AF-A0A0R1XI84-F1
#
_entry.id   AF-A0A0R1XI84-F1
#
_cell.length_a   1.000
_cell.length_b   1.000
_cell.length_c   1.000
_cell.angle_alpha   90.00
_cell.angle_beta   90.00
_cell.angle_gamma   90.00
#
_symmetry.space_group_name_H-M   'P 1'
#
loop_
_entity.id
_entity.type
_entity.pdbx_description
1 polymer ?
#
loop_
_entity_poly.entity_id
_entity_poly.type
_entity_poly.pdbx_seq_one_letter_code
_entity_poly.pdbx_strand_id
1 'polypeptide(L)'
;MKKLKSRLDAYSDAVIAIIMTIMVLDLTPVLKDSWPAYLSLAKEVGIYGISFALVANMWYQHATAFEEIEDMTYRIMVYDFPFLAVLSLTPLATNMMASNTTRTTVMAYGILNLLLSFTFRLLAKAIVHFQYTDKSQMRQVYGKIYGAQNPLFMIWTAVLLVIAWFWPFIAVWFYLSYPVRDLLFTGSTRQQMHDAEQLTPDQRSEYLHLTPEQMRKFQRQVQRSRQQQVRQGKKAAPQDWTNILQQWLDTKVTPAPDTAVNGDARDVGRQLTQDQWRAFAMAQRQNDPRAKEVKQRLQAFTKQQHDQNKKDDQ
;
A
#
# COMPACT_ATOMS: atom_id res chain seq x y z
N MET A 1 10.28 3.72 25.74
CA MET A 1 11.73 3.79 25.44
C MET A 1 12.00 4.43 24.07
N LYS A 2 11.72 5.73 23.89
CA LYS A 2 11.81 6.41 22.58
C LYS A 2 13.21 6.40 21.94
N LYS A 3 14.27 6.51 22.75
CA LYS A 3 15.66 6.44 22.25
C LYS A 3 16.03 5.07 21.67
N LEU A 4 15.50 3.98 22.21
CA LEU A 4 15.80 2.63 21.70
C LEU A 4 15.11 2.39 20.35
N LYS A 5 13.87 2.89 20.20
CA LYS A 5 13.14 2.87 18.92
C LYS A 5 13.96 3.51 17.81
N SER A 6 14.32 4.79 17.99
CA SER A 6 15.07 5.56 16.98
C SER A 6 16.40 4.91 16.60
N ARG A 7 17.10 4.27 17.54
CA ARG A 7 18.36 3.56 17.25
C ARG A 7 18.13 2.30 16.42
N LEU A 8 17.05 1.55 16.68
CA LEU A 8 16.76 0.32 15.94
C LEU A 8 16.20 0.62 14.54
N ASP A 9 15.39 1.68 14.42
CA ASP A 9 14.92 2.20 13.11
C ASP A 9 16.14 2.54 12.23
N ALA A 10 17.06 3.35 12.76
CA ALA A 10 18.29 3.73 12.06
C ALA A 10 19.21 2.53 11.74
N TYR A 11 19.27 1.52 12.62
CA TYR A 11 20.02 0.30 12.37
C TYR A 11 19.42 -0.49 11.20
N SER A 12 18.10 -0.68 11.19
CA SER A 12 17.40 -1.40 10.13
C SER A 12 17.55 -0.70 8.79
N ASP A 13 17.38 0.63 8.76
CA ASP A 13 17.59 1.45 7.57
C ASP A 13 19.02 1.32 7.02
N ALA A 14 20.02 1.36 7.89
CA ALA A 14 21.41 1.20 7.49
C ALA A 14 21.69 -0.18 6.88
N VAL A 15 21.15 -1.24 7.49
CA VAL A 15 21.28 -2.61 6.96
C VAL A 15 20.63 -2.72 5.59
N ILE A 16 19.42 -2.19 5.42
CA ILE A 16 18.69 -2.26 4.15
C ILE A 16 19.40 -1.44 3.05
N ALA A 17 19.94 -0.26 3.39
CA ALA A 17 20.73 0.55 2.47
C ALA A 17 22.00 -0.19 1.99
N ILE A 18 22.70 -0.90 2.90
CA ILE A 18 23.87 -1.72 2.56
C ILE A 18 23.47 -2.88 1.63
N ILE A 19 22.33 -3.51 1.86
CA ILE A 19 21.84 -4.59 0.98
C ILE A 19 21.61 -4.04 -0.44
N MET A 20 21.00 -2.86 -0.56
CA MET A 20 20.79 -2.21 -1.86
C MET A 20 22.10 -1.90 -2.60
N THR A 21 23.15 -1.47 -1.90
CA THR A 21 24.44 -1.16 -2.51
C THR A 21 25.24 -2.40 -2.87
N ILE A 22 25.25 -3.44 -2.03
CA ILE A 22 25.94 -4.69 -2.35
C ILE A 22 25.37 -5.33 -3.62
N MET A 23 24.04 -5.24 -3.83
CA MET A 23 23.41 -5.80 -5.03
C MET A 23 23.97 -5.24 -6.35
N VAL A 24 24.34 -3.95 -6.40
CA VAL A 24 24.88 -3.36 -7.65
C VAL A 24 26.36 -3.69 -7.84
N LEU A 25 27.10 -3.88 -6.74
CA LEU A 25 28.52 -4.22 -6.77
C LEU A 25 28.77 -5.64 -7.30
N ASP A 26 27.76 -6.51 -7.23
CA ASP A 26 27.82 -7.90 -7.69
C ASP A 26 27.55 -8.06 -9.21
N LEU A 27 27.32 -6.97 -9.94
CA LEU A 27 27.14 -7.02 -11.40
C LEU A 27 28.47 -7.29 -12.11
N THR A 28 28.48 -8.23 -13.05
CA THR A 28 29.72 -8.62 -13.73
C THR A 28 30.09 -7.60 -14.80
N PRO A 29 31.27 -6.93 -14.72
CA PRO A 29 31.68 -6.01 -15.77
C PRO A 29 31.98 -6.76 -17.07
N VAL A 30 31.76 -6.09 -18.20
CA VAL A 30 32.11 -6.65 -19.52
C VAL A 30 33.62 -6.69 -19.66
N LEU A 31 34.20 -7.90 -19.66
CA LEU A 31 35.65 -8.13 -19.80
C LEU A 31 36.10 -8.28 -21.26
N LYS A 32 35.16 -8.51 -22.19
CA LYS A 32 35.43 -8.71 -23.61
C LYS A 32 34.52 -7.81 -24.44
N ASP A 33 35.10 -7.03 -25.33
CA ASP A 33 34.36 -6.18 -26.26
C ASP A 33 33.66 -7.05 -27.31
N SER A 34 32.40 -7.41 -27.03
CA SER A 34 31.58 -8.22 -27.91
C SER A 34 30.10 -7.97 -27.64
N TRP A 35 29.30 -7.90 -28.71
CA TRP A 35 27.86 -7.69 -28.59
C TRP A 35 27.13 -8.67 -27.65
N PRO A 36 27.44 -9.98 -27.66
CA PRO A 36 26.85 -10.93 -26.71
C PRO A 36 27.17 -10.61 -25.23
N ALA A 37 28.36 -10.08 -24.94
CA ALA A 37 28.73 -9.72 -23.57
C ALA A 37 27.90 -8.54 -23.04
N TYR A 38 27.66 -7.52 -23.87
CA TYR A 38 26.77 -6.40 -23.51
C TYR A 38 25.33 -6.85 -23.30
N LEU A 39 24.83 -7.78 -24.12
CA LEU A 39 23.49 -8.33 -23.95
C LEU A 39 23.35 -9.13 -22.64
N SER A 40 24.40 -9.87 -22.25
CA SER A 40 24.46 -10.55 -20.95
C SER A 40 24.41 -9.55 -19.79
N LEU A 41 25.20 -8.48 -19.86
CA LEU A 41 25.16 -7.42 -18.84
C LEU A 41 23.77 -6.77 -18.76
N ALA A 42 23.12 -6.48 -19.88
CA ALA A 42 21.78 -5.89 -19.89
C ALA A 42 20.75 -6.79 -19.18
N LYS A 43 20.87 -8.12 -19.35
CA LYS A 43 20.06 -9.09 -18.61
C LYS A 43 20.35 -9.05 -17.10
N GLU A 44 21.62 -9.03 -16.70
CA GLU A 44 22.02 -8.94 -15.29
C GLU A 44 21.48 -7.65 -14.63
N VAL A 45 21.64 -6.50 -15.32
CA VAL A 45 21.11 -5.20 -14.88
C VAL A 45 19.59 -5.24 -14.74
N GLY A 46 18.88 -5.88 -15.68
CA GLY A 46 17.43 -6.05 -15.59
C GLY A 46 17.02 -6.82 -14.33
N ILE A 47 17.67 -7.95 -14.06
CA ILE A 47 17.41 -8.76 -12.86
C ILE A 47 17.75 -7.98 -11.59
N TYR A 48 18.89 -7.28 -11.57
CA TYR A 48 19.27 -6.37 -10.48
C TYR A 48 18.21 -5.30 -10.20
N GLY A 49 17.76 -4.56 -11.23
CA GLY A 49 16.83 -3.44 -11.04
C GLY A 49 15.51 -3.88 -10.42
N ILE A 50 15.13 -5.12 -10.64
CA ILE A 50 13.91 -5.67 -10.10
C ILE A 50 14.10 -6.20 -8.68
N SER A 51 15.23 -6.84 -8.37
CA SER A 51 15.58 -7.14 -6.97
C SER A 51 15.75 -5.86 -6.14
N PHE A 52 16.28 -4.79 -6.72
CA PHE A 52 16.31 -3.47 -6.10
C PHE A 52 14.89 -2.98 -5.77
N ALA A 53 13.95 -3.07 -6.72
CA ALA A 53 12.56 -2.72 -6.47
C ALA A 53 11.91 -3.58 -5.37
N LEU A 54 12.24 -4.88 -5.31
CA LEU A 54 11.79 -5.77 -4.23
C LEU A 54 12.29 -5.30 -2.86
N VAL A 55 13.59 -5.04 -2.72
CA VAL A 55 14.17 -4.58 -1.45
C VAL A 55 13.62 -3.20 -1.07
N ALA A 56 13.44 -2.30 -2.04
CA ALA A 56 12.85 -0.98 -1.81
C ALA A 56 11.40 -1.07 -1.34
N ASN A 57 10.62 -2.01 -1.88
CA ASN A 57 9.27 -2.25 -1.41
C ASN A 57 9.25 -2.85 0.00
N MET A 58 10.16 -3.79 0.30
CA MET A 58 10.30 -4.34 1.65
C MET A 58 10.71 -3.27 2.66
N TRP A 59 11.66 -2.40 2.31
CA TRP A 59 12.01 -1.22 3.11
C TRP A 59 10.79 -0.35 3.37
N TYR A 60 10.02 -0.05 2.32
CA TYR A 60 8.83 0.78 2.45
C TYR A 60 7.77 0.17 3.39
N GLN A 61 7.49 -1.14 3.26
CA GLN A 61 6.56 -1.84 4.15
C GLN A 61 7.07 -1.85 5.59
N HIS A 62 8.38 -2.06 5.78
CA HIS A 62 9.06 -2.02 7.08
C HIS A 62 8.95 -0.64 7.72
N ALA A 63 9.33 0.42 7.01
CA ALA A 63 9.23 1.81 7.48
C ALA A 63 7.79 2.16 7.88
N THR A 64 6.79 1.75 7.09
CA THR A 64 5.36 1.96 7.40
C THR A 64 4.94 1.21 8.66
N ALA A 65 5.39 -0.03 8.83
CA ALA A 65 5.09 -0.81 10.02
C ALA A 65 5.72 -0.21 11.29
N PHE A 66 6.93 0.34 11.17
CA PHE A 66 7.68 0.93 12.28
C PHE A 66 7.21 2.34 12.64
N GLU A 67 6.58 3.06 11.71
CA GLU A 67 5.93 4.33 11.97
C GLU A 67 4.79 4.19 13.00
N GLU A 68 4.03 3.10 12.93
CA GLU A 68 2.90 2.79 13.83
C GLU A 68 3.33 2.37 15.25
N ILE A 69 4.64 2.21 15.50
CA ILE A 69 5.17 1.83 16.81
C ILE A 69 5.49 3.08 17.63
N GLU A 70 4.78 3.30 18.74
CA GLU A 70 5.13 4.36 19.69
C GLU A 70 6.32 3.99 20.60
N ASP A 71 6.37 2.75 21.06
CA ASP A 71 7.39 2.23 21.96
C ASP A 71 7.94 0.87 21.52
N MET A 72 9.27 0.77 21.46
CA MET A 72 9.98 -0.43 21.03
C MET A 72 10.01 -1.48 22.14
N THR A 73 9.62 -2.71 21.80
CA THR A 73 9.61 -3.86 22.72
C THR A 73 10.59 -4.93 22.25
N TYR A 74 11.21 -5.65 23.19
CA TYR A 74 12.16 -6.75 22.92
C TYR A 74 11.61 -7.77 21.91
N ARG A 75 10.31 -8.07 22.00
CA ARG A 75 9.63 -9.00 21.10
C ARG A 75 9.65 -8.54 19.63
N ILE A 76 9.49 -7.24 19.36
CA ILE A 76 9.55 -6.68 18.00
C ILE A 76 10.98 -6.84 17.46
N MET A 77 11.98 -6.51 18.27
CA MET A 77 13.39 -6.67 17.93
C MET A 77 13.74 -8.12 17.56
N VAL A 78 13.22 -9.11 18.31
CA VAL A 78 13.44 -10.54 18.03
C VAL A 78 12.85 -10.98 16.68
N TYR A 79 11.78 -10.35 16.19
CA TYR A 79 11.23 -10.65 14.86
C TYR A 79 11.89 -9.84 13.74
N ASP A 80 12.42 -8.67 14.06
CA ASP A 80 13.10 -7.79 13.11
C ASP A 80 14.45 -8.37 12.66
N PHE A 81 15.26 -8.90 13.58
CA PHE A 81 16.56 -9.49 13.24
C PHE A 81 16.47 -10.66 12.24
N PRO A 82 15.58 -11.67 12.42
CA PRO A 82 15.36 -12.71 11.40
C PRO A 82 14.88 -12.15 10.06
N PHE A 83 14.05 -11.11 10.05
CA PHE A 83 13.63 -10.47 8.81
C PHE A 83 14.84 -9.86 8.08
N LEU A 84 15.66 -9.05 8.76
CA LEU A 84 16.87 -8.45 8.19
C LEU A 84 17.88 -9.51 7.75
N ALA A 85 18.03 -10.60 8.50
CA ALA A 85 18.93 -11.71 8.16
C ALA A 85 18.49 -12.46 6.90
N VAL A 86 17.18 -12.63 6.68
CA VAL A 86 16.70 -13.21 5.42
C VAL A 86 16.85 -12.19 4.28
N LEU A 87 16.58 -10.90 4.54
CA LEU A 87 16.71 -9.83 3.54
C LEU A 87 18.15 -9.67 3.05
N SER A 88 19.14 -9.87 3.92
CA SER A 88 20.55 -9.81 3.55
C SER A 88 21.02 -10.93 2.63
N LEU A 89 20.22 -11.99 2.42
CA LEU A 89 20.50 -13.04 1.43
C LEU A 89 20.04 -12.68 0.01
N THR A 90 19.29 -11.59 -0.14
CA THR A 90 18.78 -11.12 -1.45
C THR A 90 19.88 -10.86 -2.48
N PRO A 91 21.03 -10.25 -2.15
CA PRO A 91 22.11 -10.05 -3.12
C PRO A 91 22.62 -11.37 -3.70
N LEU A 92 22.89 -12.35 -2.83
CA LEU A 92 23.34 -13.69 -3.24
C LEU A 92 22.33 -14.36 -4.18
N ALA A 93 21.05 -14.39 -3.80
CA ALA A 93 20.01 -15.03 -4.61
C ALA A 93 19.82 -14.31 -5.97
N THR A 94 19.95 -12.98 -5.97
CA THR A 94 19.87 -12.16 -7.19
C THR A 94 21.04 -12.47 -8.12
N ASN A 95 22.27 -12.49 -7.60
CA ASN A 95 23.46 -12.82 -8.37
C ASN A 95 23.38 -14.23 -8.96
N MET A 96 22.97 -15.23 -8.16
CA MET A 96 22.79 -16.60 -8.64
C MET A 96 21.78 -16.69 -9.78
N MET A 97 20.67 -15.96 -9.70
CA MET A 97 19.64 -15.94 -10.73
C MET A 97 20.06 -15.16 -11.99
N ALA A 98 20.82 -14.07 -11.80
CA ALA A 98 21.33 -13.20 -12.87
C ALA A 98 22.39 -13.90 -13.72
N SER A 99 23.41 -14.47 -13.05
CA SER A 99 24.51 -15.19 -13.69
C SER A 99 24.05 -16.47 -14.38
N ASN A 100 23.18 -17.27 -13.72
CA ASN A 100 22.72 -18.51 -14.30
C ASN A 100 21.23 -18.77 -13.99
N THR A 101 20.36 -18.46 -14.95
CA THR A 101 18.90 -18.62 -14.81
C THR A 101 18.50 -20.08 -15.04
N THR A 102 18.74 -20.91 -14.03
CA THR A 102 18.36 -22.31 -14.00
C THR A 102 17.11 -22.50 -13.13
N ARG A 103 16.52 -23.69 -13.20
CA ARG A 103 15.43 -24.08 -12.28
C ARG A 103 15.82 -23.86 -10.82
N THR A 104 17.01 -24.31 -10.42
CA THR A 104 17.47 -24.28 -9.03
C THR A 104 17.64 -22.85 -8.53
N THR A 105 18.24 -21.96 -9.34
CA THR A 105 18.48 -20.57 -8.92
C THR A 105 17.19 -19.77 -8.85
N VAL A 106 16.25 -19.99 -9.79
CA VAL A 106 14.93 -19.35 -9.75
C VAL A 106 14.10 -19.86 -8.57
N MET A 107 14.16 -21.15 -8.25
CA MET A 107 13.52 -21.70 -7.05
C MET A 107 14.12 -21.14 -5.76
N ALA A 108 15.45 -21.05 -5.67
CA ALA A 108 16.12 -20.50 -4.50
C ALA A 108 15.67 -19.05 -4.24
N TYR A 109 15.56 -18.24 -5.31
CA TYR A 109 15.01 -16.89 -5.24
C TYR A 109 13.54 -16.88 -4.80
N GLY A 110 12.70 -17.78 -5.35
CA GLY A 110 11.31 -17.92 -4.95
C GLY A 110 11.12 -18.33 -3.48
N ILE A 111 11.93 -19.28 -2.99
CA ILE A 111 11.95 -19.70 -1.59
C ILE A 111 12.39 -18.55 -0.70
N LEU A 112 13.43 -17.81 -1.09
CA LEU A 112 13.86 -16.62 -0.36
C LEU A 112 12.72 -15.60 -0.24
N ASN A 113 12.01 -15.32 -1.34
CA ASN A 113 10.86 -14.41 -1.32
C ASN A 113 9.72 -14.89 -0.40
N LEU A 114 9.48 -16.20 -0.33
CA LEU A 114 8.52 -16.77 0.63
C LEU A 114 9.00 -16.59 2.08
N LEU A 115 10.28 -16.86 2.34
CA LEU A 115 10.87 -16.66 3.67
C LEU A 115 10.80 -15.18 4.09
N LEU A 116 11.11 -14.25 3.19
CA LEU A 116 10.97 -12.81 3.43
C LEU A 116 9.53 -12.43 3.75
N SER A 117 8.59 -12.90 2.94
CA SER A 117 7.17 -12.66 3.16
C SER A 117 6.71 -13.22 4.51
N PHE A 118 7.22 -14.39 4.90
CA PHE A 118 6.87 -15.05 6.15
C PHE A 118 7.45 -14.32 7.36
N THR A 119 8.74 -14.02 7.38
CA THR A 119 9.39 -13.30 8.49
C THR A 119 8.79 -11.91 8.66
N PHE A 120 8.55 -11.19 7.56
CA PHE A 120 7.91 -9.88 7.62
C PHE A 120 6.48 -9.97 8.16
N ARG A 121 5.71 -11.01 7.82
CA ARG A 121 4.38 -11.25 8.42
C ARG A 121 4.43 -11.50 9.91
N LEU A 122 5.42 -12.24 10.40
CA LEU A 122 5.59 -12.42 11.84
C LEU A 122 5.89 -11.09 12.53
N LEU A 123 6.77 -10.28 11.94
CA LEU A 123 7.10 -8.94 12.42
C LEU A 123 5.87 -8.02 12.46
N ALA A 124 5.14 -7.90 11.34
CA ALA A 124 3.92 -7.10 11.27
C ALA A 124 2.85 -7.60 12.25
N LYS A 125 2.68 -8.91 12.41
CA LYS A 125 1.75 -9.49 13.40
C LYS A 125 2.13 -9.10 14.83
N ALA A 126 3.42 -9.15 15.15
CA ALA A 126 3.93 -8.78 16.46
C ALA A 126 3.70 -7.29 16.76
N ILE A 127 3.95 -6.42 15.78
CA ILE A 127 3.70 -4.98 15.88
C ILE A 127 2.21 -4.70 16.11
N VAL A 128 1.35 -5.28 15.29
CA VAL A 128 -0.10 -5.00 15.36
C VAL A 128 -0.73 -5.52 16.65
N HIS A 129 -0.38 -6.72 17.11
CA HIS A 129 -0.91 -7.25 18.38
C HIS A 129 -0.35 -6.53 19.62
N PHE A 130 0.80 -5.87 19.48
CA PHE A 130 1.38 -5.11 20.57
C PHE A 130 0.70 -3.75 20.74
N GLN A 131 0.43 -3.05 19.63
CA GLN A 131 -0.17 -1.71 19.68
C GLN A 131 -1.70 -1.71 19.77
N TYR A 132 -2.36 -2.75 19.23
CA TYR A 132 -3.82 -2.75 19.11
C TYR A 132 -4.44 -4.02 19.69
N THR A 133 -5.40 -3.84 20.59
CA THR A 133 -6.26 -4.91 21.11
C THR A 133 -7.57 -5.02 20.34
N ASP A 134 -8.00 -3.94 19.67
CA ASP A 134 -9.22 -3.89 18.88
C ASP A 134 -9.00 -4.43 17.45
N LYS A 135 -9.80 -5.43 17.06
CA LYS A 135 -9.72 -6.10 15.75
C LYS A 135 -9.91 -5.15 14.56
N SER A 136 -10.67 -4.07 14.71
CA SER A 136 -10.92 -3.09 13.64
C SER A 136 -9.68 -2.23 13.36
N GLN A 137 -8.99 -1.79 14.41
CA GLN A 137 -7.74 -1.02 14.30
C GLN A 137 -6.59 -1.89 13.78
N MET A 138 -6.52 -3.14 14.24
CA MET A 138 -5.58 -4.12 13.70
C MET A 138 -5.73 -4.32 12.19
N ARG A 139 -6.98 -4.36 11.69
CA ARG A 139 -7.27 -4.53 10.26
C ARG A 139 -6.88 -3.28 9.45
N GLN A 140 -7.05 -2.08 10.01
CA GLN A 140 -6.59 -0.84 9.37
C GLN A 140 -5.06 -0.83 9.23
N VAL A 141 -4.34 -1.16 10.30
CA VAL A 141 -2.86 -1.15 10.31
C VAL A 141 -2.31 -2.24 9.38
N TYR A 142 -2.90 -3.44 9.38
CA TYR A 142 -2.56 -4.46 8.38
C TYR A 142 -2.79 -3.99 6.94
N GLY A 143 -3.86 -3.22 6.71
CA GLY A 143 -4.11 -2.59 5.42
C GLY A 143 -3.11 -1.48 5.08
N LYS A 144 -2.55 -0.77 6.06
CA LYS A 144 -1.49 0.24 5.85
C LYS A 144 -0.17 -0.43 5.46
N ILE A 145 0.21 -1.47 6.20
CA ILE A 145 1.48 -2.17 6.03
C ILE A 145 1.52 -2.92 4.68
N TYR A 146 0.42 -3.57 4.28
CA TYR A 146 0.41 -4.46 3.12
C TYR A 146 -0.50 -4.03 1.96
N GLY A 147 -1.24 -2.93 2.11
CA GLY A 147 -2.29 -2.55 1.18
C GLY A 147 -3.44 -3.57 1.11
N ALA A 148 -4.33 -3.41 0.12
CA ALA A 148 -5.49 -4.27 -0.09
C ALA A 148 -5.16 -5.70 -0.62
N GLN A 149 -3.88 -6.09 -0.69
CA GLN A 149 -3.44 -7.23 -1.51
C GLN A 149 -2.71 -8.37 -0.74
N ASN A 150 -2.61 -8.29 0.60
CA ASN A 150 -1.73 -9.15 1.39
C ASN A 150 -1.89 -10.70 1.28
N PRO A 151 -3.11 -11.30 1.21
CA PRO A 151 -3.20 -12.75 1.07
C PRO A 151 -2.84 -13.22 -0.35
N LEU A 152 -3.06 -12.37 -1.36
CA LEU A 152 -2.82 -12.72 -2.76
C LEU A 152 -1.33 -12.85 -3.07
N PHE A 153 -0.44 -12.09 -2.41
CA PHE A 153 0.99 -12.16 -2.69
C PHE A 153 1.60 -13.52 -2.35
N MET A 154 1.32 -14.11 -1.17
CA MET A 154 1.86 -15.45 -0.87
C MET A 154 1.30 -16.53 -1.78
N ILE A 155 0.00 -16.47 -2.09
CA ILE A 155 -0.62 -17.43 -3.01
C ILE A 155 0.03 -17.28 -4.39
N TRP A 156 0.23 -16.04 -4.85
CA TRP A 156 0.91 -15.73 -6.09
C TRP A 156 2.36 -16.25 -6.12
N THR A 157 3.15 -15.97 -5.09
CA THR A 157 4.54 -16.43 -4.97
C THR A 157 4.63 -17.96 -4.91
N ALA A 158 3.68 -18.63 -4.25
CA ALA A 158 3.59 -20.10 -4.20
C ALA A 158 3.22 -20.69 -5.57
N VAL A 159 2.27 -20.08 -6.30
CA VAL A 159 1.91 -20.48 -7.66
C VAL A 159 3.10 -20.31 -8.61
N LEU A 160 3.85 -19.21 -8.48
CA LEU A 160 5.06 -18.97 -9.28
C LEU A 160 6.17 -19.98 -8.98
N LEU A 161 6.23 -20.55 -7.78
CA LEU A 161 7.20 -21.59 -7.44
C LEU A 161 6.90 -22.89 -8.20
N VAL A 162 5.63 -23.23 -8.35
CA VAL A 162 5.21 -24.37 -9.18
C VAL A 162 5.52 -24.09 -10.65
N ILE A 163 5.26 -22.87 -11.13
CA ILE A 163 5.59 -22.49 -12.52
C ILE A 163 7.10 -22.49 -12.75
N ALA A 164 7.91 -22.02 -11.80
CA ALA A 164 9.37 -22.01 -11.88
C ALA A 164 9.96 -23.41 -12.01
N TRP A 165 9.30 -24.42 -11.43
CA TRP A 165 9.70 -25.82 -11.55
C TRP A 165 9.64 -26.31 -13.01
N PHE A 166 8.69 -25.83 -13.81
CA PHE A 166 8.51 -26.27 -15.20
C PHE A 166 9.10 -25.28 -16.22
N TRP A 167 8.93 -23.97 -15.98
CA TRP A 167 9.31 -22.89 -16.87
C TRP A 167 9.99 -21.74 -16.11
N PRO A 168 11.28 -21.87 -15.77
CA PRO A 168 12.00 -20.88 -14.96
C PRO A 168 12.03 -19.49 -15.62
N PHE A 169 12.20 -19.40 -16.94
CA PHE A 169 12.21 -18.11 -17.66
C PHE A 169 10.87 -17.36 -17.54
N ILE A 170 9.74 -18.07 -17.61
CA ILE A 170 8.42 -17.48 -17.46
C ILE A 170 8.21 -17.02 -16.01
N ALA A 171 8.59 -17.86 -15.05
CA ALA A 171 8.47 -17.52 -13.63
C ALA A 171 9.30 -16.28 -13.26
N VAL A 172 10.49 -16.12 -13.84
CA VAL A 172 11.32 -14.92 -13.68
C VAL A 172 10.52 -13.68 -14.08
N TRP A 173 9.98 -13.58 -15.29
CA TRP A 173 9.18 -12.41 -15.70
C TRP A 173 8.03 -12.06 -14.73
N PHE A 174 7.36 -13.07 -14.18
CA PHE A 174 6.27 -12.84 -13.22
C PHE A 174 6.76 -12.44 -11.83
N TYR A 175 7.79 -13.12 -11.30
CA TYR A 175 8.45 -12.71 -10.06
C TYR A 175 8.94 -11.28 -10.15
N LEU A 176 9.39 -10.89 -11.34
CA LEU A 176 9.97 -9.60 -11.60
C LEU A 176 8.93 -8.48 -11.79
N SER A 177 7.80 -8.78 -12.42
CA SER A 177 6.74 -7.80 -12.70
C SER A 177 5.99 -7.34 -11.44
N TYR A 178 5.87 -8.20 -10.44
CA TYR A 178 5.07 -7.92 -9.25
C TYR A 178 5.68 -6.80 -8.38
N PRO A 179 6.98 -6.82 -7.98
CA PRO A 179 7.58 -5.76 -7.18
C PRO A 179 7.54 -4.39 -7.87
N VAL A 180 7.74 -4.35 -9.19
CA VAL A 180 7.70 -3.11 -9.97
C VAL A 180 6.28 -2.55 -10.00
N ARG A 181 5.27 -3.40 -10.25
CA ARG A 181 3.86 -3.01 -10.14
C ARG A 181 3.59 -2.48 -8.73
N ASP A 182 3.97 -3.22 -7.70
CA ASP A 182 3.70 -2.84 -6.32
C ASP A 182 4.33 -1.48 -6.01
N LEU A 183 5.61 -1.27 -6.31
CA LEU A 183 6.31 0.01 -6.15
C LEU A 183 5.58 1.17 -6.82
N LEU A 184 5.15 1.01 -8.09
CA LEU A 184 4.48 2.05 -8.86
C LEU A 184 3.04 2.35 -8.39
N PHE A 185 2.32 1.34 -7.89
CA PHE A 185 0.91 1.48 -7.52
C PHE A 185 0.66 1.60 -6.01
N THR A 186 1.68 1.39 -5.16
CA THR A 186 1.58 1.48 -3.69
C THR A 186 1.12 2.87 -3.23
N GLY A 187 1.50 3.95 -3.94
CA GLY A 187 1.07 5.32 -3.61
C GLY A 187 -0.46 5.50 -3.61
N SER A 188 -1.20 4.75 -4.41
CA SER A 188 -2.66 4.87 -4.51
C SER A 188 -3.43 4.32 -3.29
N THR A 189 -2.80 3.44 -2.50
CA THR A 189 -3.45 2.82 -1.34
C THR A 189 -3.35 3.69 -0.08
N ARG A 190 -2.29 4.50 0.04
CA ARG A 190 -2.05 5.38 1.21
C ARG A 190 -3.03 6.55 1.29
N GLN A 191 -3.46 7.06 0.14
CA GLN A 191 -4.47 8.10 0.06
C GLN A 191 -5.79 7.69 0.74
N GLN A 192 -6.12 6.38 0.71
CA GLN A 192 -7.35 5.85 1.31
C GLN A 192 -7.37 5.95 2.85
N MET A 193 -6.19 5.90 3.47
CA MET A 193 -6.03 5.94 4.93
C MET A 193 -6.00 7.39 5.43
N HIS A 194 -5.27 8.25 4.71
CA HIS A 194 -5.19 9.67 5.03
C HIS A 194 -6.55 10.36 4.89
N ASP A 195 -7.38 9.91 3.94
CA ASP A 195 -8.76 10.38 3.77
C ASP A 195 -9.67 9.88 4.92
N ALA A 196 -9.47 8.66 5.42
CA ALA A 196 -10.21 8.12 6.57
C ALA A 196 -9.77 8.73 7.92
N GLU A 197 -8.51 9.16 8.03
CA GLU A 197 -7.99 9.85 9.20
C GLU A 197 -8.57 11.26 9.37
N GLN A 198 -8.96 11.89 8.25
CA GLN A 198 -9.63 13.20 8.22
C GLN A 198 -11.10 13.18 8.67
N LEU A 199 -11.69 11.99 8.83
CA LEU A 199 -13.06 11.80 9.31
C LEU A 199 -13.15 11.99 10.83
N THR A 200 -14.27 12.55 11.31
CA THR A 200 -14.55 12.65 12.75
C THR A 200 -14.62 11.26 13.39
N PRO A 201 -14.43 11.12 14.72
CA PRO A 201 -14.46 9.82 15.40
C PRO A 201 -15.71 8.98 15.07
N ASP A 202 -16.89 9.62 15.00
CA ASP A 202 -18.16 8.98 14.64
C ASP A 202 -18.24 8.58 13.16
N GLN A 203 -17.65 9.36 12.26
CA GLN A 203 -17.60 9.07 10.83
C GLN A 203 -16.62 7.94 10.51
N ARG A 204 -15.50 7.87 11.27
CA ARG A 204 -14.48 6.83 11.13
C ARG A 204 -15.03 5.46 11.56
N SER A 205 -15.85 5.39 12.60
CA SER A 205 -16.51 4.14 13.01
C SER A 205 -17.52 3.65 11.96
N GLU A 206 -18.32 4.55 11.38
CA GLU A 206 -19.25 4.21 10.30
C GLU A 206 -18.51 3.76 9.01
N TYR A 207 -17.37 4.39 8.71
CA TYR A 207 -16.49 3.96 7.61
C TYR A 207 -15.94 2.54 7.80
N LEU A 208 -15.60 2.17 9.04
CA LEU A 208 -15.09 0.84 9.38
C LEU A 208 -16.09 -0.29 9.19
N HIS A 209 -17.40 0.02 9.19
CA HIS A 209 -18.47 -0.96 8.97
C HIS A 209 -18.82 -1.17 7.50
N LEU A 210 -18.20 -0.44 6.58
CA LEU A 210 -18.45 -0.62 5.14
C LEU A 210 -17.96 -2.00 4.65
N THR A 211 -18.65 -2.54 3.66
CA THR A 211 -18.16 -3.69 2.90
C THR A 211 -16.99 -3.29 1.99
N PRO A 212 -16.12 -4.23 1.58
CA PRO A 212 -15.01 -3.96 0.66
C PRO A 212 -15.45 -3.30 -0.67
N GLU A 213 -16.65 -3.62 -1.16
CA GLU A 213 -17.20 -3.00 -2.38
C GLU A 213 -17.63 -1.55 -2.14
N GLN A 214 -18.26 -1.27 -1.00
CA GLN A 214 -18.70 0.08 -0.64
C GLN A 214 -17.51 1.02 -0.42
N MET A 215 -16.45 0.53 0.23
CA MET A 215 -15.19 1.28 0.35
C MET A 215 -14.62 1.64 -1.02
N ARG A 216 -14.54 0.69 -1.97
CA ARG A 216 -14.07 0.95 -3.34
C ARG A 216 -14.93 1.97 -4.08
N LYS A 217 -16.26 1.97 -3.88
CA LYS A 217 -17.16 2.96 -4.48
C LYS A 217 -16.90 4.36 -3.93
N PHE A 218 -16.80 4.50 -2.61
CA PHE A 218 -16.47 5.77 -1.97
C PHE A 218 -15.12 6.31 -2.47
N GLN A 219 -14.10 5.45 -2.54
CA GLN A 219 -12.77 5.81 -3.03
C GLN A 219 -12.79 6.35 -4.48
N ARG A 220 -13.54 5.67 -5.37
CA ARG A 220 -13.73 6.15 -6.75
C ARG A 220 -14.42 7.51 -6.80
N GLN A 221 -15.35 7.76 -5.90
CA GLN A 221 -16.05 9.05 -5.80
C GLN A 221 -15.11 10.17 -5.34
N VAL A 222 -14.30 9.93 -4.32
CA VAL A 222 -13.30 10.89 -3.82
C VAL A 222 -12.24 11.20 -4.89
N GLN A 223 -11.70 10.17 -5.54
CA GLN A 223 -10.71 10.34 -6.61
C GLN A 223 -11.26 11.10 -7.81
N ARG A 224 -12.49 10.79 -8.28
CA ARG A 224 -13.15 11.52 -9.38
C ARG A 224 -13.37 12.98 -9.05
N SER A 225 -13.78 13.28 -7.82
CA SER A 225 -14.03 14.64 -7.35
C SER A 225 -12.74 15.45 -7.28
N ARG A 226 -11.64 14.86 -6.78
CA ARG A 226 -10.30 15.49 -6.84
C ARG A 226 -9.83 15.72 -8.27
N GLN A 227 -10.00 14.75 -9.17
CA GLN A 227 -9.64 14.92 -10.59
C GLN A 227 -10.46 16.02 -11.27
N GLN A 228 -11.75 16.14 -10.94
CA GLN A 228 -12.60 17.21 -11.46
C GLN A 228 -12.17 18.58 -10.94
N GLN A 229 -11.80 18.70 -9.66
CA GLN A 229 -11.28 19.96 -9.11
C GLN A 229 -9.91 20.33 -9.70
N VAL A 230 -9.00 19.36 -9.89
CA VAL A 230 -7.71 19.60 -10.56
C VAL A 230 -7.94 20.05 -12.01
N ARG A 231 -8.92 19.48 -12.71
CA ARG A 231 -9.33 19.91 -14.05
C ARG A 231 -10.00 21.29 -14.08
N GLN A 232 -10.76 21.65 -13.06
CA GLN A 232 -11.36 22.98 -12.95
C GLN A 232 -10.35 24.06 -12.53
N GLY A 233 -9.31 23.69 -11.76
CA GLY A 233 -8.21 24.57 -11.37
C GLY A 233 -7.10 24.70 -12.43
N LYS A 234 -6.95 23.74 -13.34
CA LYS A 234 -6.02 23.80 -14.48
C LYS A 234 -6.79 23.90 -15.81
N LYS A 235 -7.07 25.12 -16.28
CA LYS A 235 -7.21 25.34 -17.73
C LYS A 235 -5.85 25.02 -18.37
N ALA A 236 -5.84 24.01 -19.24
CA ALA A 236 -4.63 23.37 -19.77
C ALA A 236 -3.74 24.33 -20.57
N ALA A 237 -2.50 24.52 -20.11
CA ALA A 237 -1.38 24.96 -20.93
C ALA A 237 -0.65 23.72 -21.53
N PRO A 238 0.12 23.86 -22.63
CA PRO A 238 0.59 22.73 -23.44
C PRO A 238 1.46 21.75 -22.65
N GLN A 239 1.34 20.46 -22.96
CA GLN A 239 1.99 19.35 -22.27
C GLN A 239 3.52 19.42 -22.34
N ASP A 240 4.13 19.66 -21.19
CA ASP A 240 5.58 19.59 -21.00
C ASP A 240 5.91 18.36 -20.13
N TRP A 241 6.58 17.37 -20.72
CA TRP A 241 6.80 16.05 -20.11
C TRP A 241 7.73 16.08 -18.88
N THR A 242 8.58 17.10 -18.81
CA THR A 242 9.49 17.38 -17.68
C THR A 242 8.69 17.68 -16.40
N ASN A 243 7.66 18.51 -16.51
CA ASN A 243 6.78 18.87 -15.39
C ASN A 243 5.95 17.68 -14.90
N ILE A 244 5.59 16.74 -15.77
CA ILE A 244 4.83 15.53 -15.39
C ILE A 244 5.71 14.57 -14.58
N LEU A 245 6.95 14.36 -15.03
CA LEU A 245 7.92 13.53 -14.31
C LEU A 245 8.33 14.16 -12.97
N GLN A 246 8.59 15.47 -12.95
CA GLN A 246 8.85 16.20 -11.71
C GLN A 246 7.66 16.13 -10.75
N GLN A 247 6.43 16.33 -11.24
CA GLN A 247 5.24 16.26 -10.39
C GLN A 247 4.99 14.84 -9.83
N TRP A 248 5.36 13.78 -10.56
CA TRP A 248 5.33 12.40 -10.07
C TRP A 248 6.43 12.13 -9.02
N LEU A 249 7.66 12.62 -9.25
CA LEU A 249 8.79 12.50 -8.32
C LEU A 249 8.61 13.33 -7.04
N ASP A 250 8.02 14.51 -7.15
CA ASP A 250 7.82 15.47 -6.06
C ASP A 250 6.56 15.20 -5.22
N THR A 251 5.82 14.14 -5.54
CA THR A 251 4.73 13.67 -4.68
C THR A 251 5.34 13.15 -3.37
N LYS A 252 5.39 14.03 -2.36
CA LYS A 252 6.06 13.74 -1.08
C LYS A 252 5.56 12.42 -0.48
N VAL A 253 6.50 11.51 -0.22
CA VAL A 253 6.31 10.21 0.41
C VAL A 253 6.37 10.30 1.95
N THR A 254 6.01 11.45 2.52
CA THR A 254 6.01 11.65 3.98
C THR A 254 4.59 11.86 4.53
N PRO A 255 4.27 11.33 5.72
CA PRO A 255 3.25 11.94 6.55
C PRO A 255 3.74 13.35 6.83
N ALA A 256 2.88 14.34 6.56
CA ALA A 256 3.27 15.74 6.55
C ALA A 256 4.14 16.11 7.77
N PRO A 257 5.35 16.68 7.57
CA PRO A 257 6.05 17.33 8.67
C PRO A 257 5.22 18.54 9.11
N ASP A 258 5.19 18.81 10.40
CA ASP A 258 4.55 19.96 11.05
C ASP A 258 5.17 21.32 10.68
N THR A 259 5.78 21.45 9.51
CA THR A 259 6.16 22.75 8.98
C THR A 259 4.97 23.36 8.24
N ALA A 260 4.40 24.38 8.89
CA ALA A 260 3.44 25.36 8.40
C ALA A 260 3.32 25.43 6.86
N VAL A 261 2.41 24.64 6.32
CA VAL A 261 1.81 24.89 4.99
C VAL A 261 0.42 25.41 5.32
N ASN A 262 0.19 26.68 4.98
CA ASN A 262 -1.06 27.45 5.05
C ASN A 262 -2.28 26.63 5.50
N GLY A 263 -2.85 26.98 6.66
CA GLY A 263 -4.02 26.32 7.26
C GLY A 263 -5.14 26.07 6.26
N ASP A 264 -5.35 27.00 5.32
CA ASP A 264 -6.39 26.92 4.29
C ASP A 264 -6.31 25.66 3.40
N ALA A 265 -5.12 25.22 2.97
CA ALA A 265 -5.03 24.08 2.06
C ALA A 265 -5.28 22.73 2.76
N ARG A 266 -4.87 22.62 4.02
CA ARG A 266 -5.11 21.42 4.84
C ARG A 266 -6.58 21.34 5.26
N ASP A 267 -7.19 22.48 5.57
CA ASP A 267 -8.59 22.57 5.98
C ASP A 267 -9.54 22.35 4.79
N VAL A 268 -9.22 22.84 3.60
CA VAL A 268 -9.95 22.54 2.36
C VAL A 268 -9.91 21.05 2.03
N GLY A 269 -8.75 20.41 2.14
CA GLY A 269 -8.62 18.96 1.96
C GLY A 269 -9.45 18.14 2.95
N ARG A 270 -9.43 18.52 4.24
CA ARG A 270 -10.23 17.90 5.32
C ARG A 270 -11.73 18.06 5.10
N GLN A 271 -12.18 19.28 4.81
CA GLN A 271 -13.59 19.60 4.59
C GLN A 271 -14.15 18.85 3.36
N LEU A 272 -13.38 18.79 2.27
CA LEU A 272 -13.76 18.07 1.07
C LEU A 272 -14.00 16.59 1.34
N THR A 273 -13.11 15.94 2.11
CA THR A 273 -13.24 14.52 2.43
C THR A 273 -14.45 14.27 3.36
N GLN A 274 -14.72 15.17 4.30
CA GLN A 274 -15.87 15.08 5.21
C GLN A 274 -17.22 15.29 4.50
N ASP A 275 -17.32 16.27 3.60
CA ASP A 275 -18.56 16.54 2.88
C ASP A 275 -18.87 15.46 1.85
N GLN A 276 -17.84 14.93 1.19
CA GLN A 276 -17.99 13.76 0.31
C GLN A 276 -18.41 12.52 1.10
N TRP A 277 -17.88 12.33 2.31
CA TRP A 277 -18.32 11.27 3.20
C TRP A 277 -19.79 11.41 3.60
N ARG A 278 -20.22 12.62 3.99
CA ARG A 278 -21.63 12.90 4.31
C ARG A 278 -22.54 12.59 3.13
N ALA A 279 -22.16 12.99 1.92
CA ALA A 279 -22.93 12.70 0.71
C ALA A 279 -23.01 11.19 0.42
N PHE A 280 -21.91 10.46 0.59
CA PHE A 280 -21.86 9.01 0.41
C PHE A 280 -22.67 8.26 1.48
N ALA A 281 -22.52 8.63 2.76
CA ALA A 281 -23.25 8.05 3.87
C ALA A 281 -24.77 8.31 3.74
N MET A 282 -25.18 9.49 3.28
CA MET A 282 -26.58 9.78 2.96
C MET A 282 -27.11 8.90 1.81
N ALA A 283 -26.34 8.75 0.73
CA ALA A 283 -26.73 7.90 -0.40
C ALA A 283 -26.85 6.41 -0.01
N GLN A 284 -25.96 5.95 0.89
CA GLN A 284 -26.02 4.62 1.49
C GLN A 284 -27.26 4.42 2.36
N ARG A 285 -27.52 5.35 3.29
CA ARG A 285 -28.70 5.32 4.17
C ARG A 285 -30.01 5.40 3.37
N GLN A 286 -30.05 6.10 2.24
CA GLN A 286 -31.22 6.13 1.36
C GLN A 286 -31.45 4.84 0.58
N ASN A 287 -30.38 4.07 0.30
CA ASN A 287 -30.47 2.79 -0.38
C ASN A 287 -30.63 1.60 0.58
N ASP A 288 -30.55 1.82 1.89
CA ASP A 288 -30.82 0.81 2.90
C ASP A 288 -32.30 0.36 2.83
N PRO A 289 -32.59 -0.93 2.63
CA PRO A 289 -33.96 -1.44 2.59
C PRO A 289 -34.79 -1.09 3.83
N ARG A 290 -34.17 -0.99 5.02
CA ARG A 290 -34.88 -0.60 6.26
C ARG A 290 -35.32 0.86 6.23
N ALA A 291 -34.51 1.74 5.68
CA ALA A 291 -34.85 3.16 5.56
C ALA A 291 -35.96 3.40 4.53
N LYS A 292 -36.01 2.61 3.46
CA LYS A 292 -37.11 2.62 2.48
C LYS A 292 -38.42 2.18 3.11
N GLU A 293 -38.39 1.15 3.96
CA GLU A 293 -39.58 0.66 4.67
C GLU A 293 -40.13 1.68 5.67
N VAL A 294 -39.25 2.32 6.46
CA VAL A 294 -39.63 3.40 7.38
C VAL A 294 -40.23 4.60 6.65
N LYS A 295 -39.65 4.98 5.50
CA LYS A 295 -40.16 6.10 4.69
C LYS A 295 -41.54 5.79 4.10
N GLN A 296 -41.76 4.55 3.65
CA GLN A 296 -43.08 4.09 3.18
C GLN A 296 -44.12 4.10 4.32
N ARG A 297 -43.75 3.65 5.53
CA ARG A 297 -44.64 3.69 6.70
C ARG A 297 -44.99 5.12 7.10
N LEU A 298 -44.03 6.04 7.10
CA LEU A 298 -44.27 7.46 7.36
C LEU A 298 -45.19 8.07 6.32
N GLN A 299 -44.97 7.81 5.03
CA GLN A 299 -45.85 8.30 3.97
C GLN A 299 -47.28 7.74 4.08
N ALA A 300 -47.43 6.46 4.42
CA ALA A 300 -48.73 5.86 4.70
C ALA A 300 -49.42 6.52 5.89
N PHE A 301 -48.67 6.83 6.95
CA PHE A 301 -49.18 7.47 8.16
C PHE A 301 -49.59 8.93 7.91
N THR A 302 -48.78 9.71 7.19
CA THR A 302 -49.13 11.10 6.82
C THR A 302 -50.35 11.14 5.91
N LYS A 303 -50.49 10.17 5.00
CA LYS A 303 -51.66 10.06 4.12
C LYS A 303 -52.92 9.71 4.91
N GLN A 304 -52.83 8.79 5.87
CA GLN A 304 -53.93 8.47 6.79
C GLN A 304 -54.37 9.65 7.65
N GLN A 305 -53.43 10.43 8.20
CA GLN A 305 -53.76 11.65 8.93
C GLN A 305 -54.44 12.69 8.03
N HIS A 306 -53.98 12.84 6.80
CA HIS A 306 -54.57 13.80 5.87
C HIS A 306 -55.99 13.40 5.44
N ASP A 307 -56.23 12.10 5.23
CA ASP A 307 -57.55 11.56 4.92
C ASP A 307 -58.51 11.56 6.14
N GLN A 308 -57.99 11.50 7.37
CA GLN A 308 -58.77 11.69 8.60
C GLN A 308 -59.21 13.15 8.79
N ASN A 309 -58.28 14.12 8.68
CA ASN A 309 -58.64 15.54 8.78
C ASN A 309 -59.65 15.97 7.71
N LYS A 310 -59.61 15.36 6.52
CA LYS A 310 -60.56 15.67 5.44
C LYS A 310 -61.97 15.10 5.66
N LYS A 311 -62.12 14.11 6.56
CA LYS A 311 -63.40 13.54 6.96
C LYS A 311 -64.05 14.30 8.13
N ASP A 312 -63.25 14.99 8.95
CA ASP A 312 -63.76 15.77 10.09
C ASP A 312 -64.24 17.18 9.68
N ASP A 313 -63.93 17.62 8.46
CA ASP A 313 -64.36 18.90 7.86
C ASP A 313 -65.63 18.79 6.96
N GLN A 314 -66.30 17.63 6.90
CA GLN A 314 -67.57 17.40 6.19
C GLN A 314 -68.72 17.11 7.16
#